data_AF-A0A4Y2GYX7-F1
#
_entry.id   AF-A0A4Y2GYX7-F1
#
_cell.length_a   1.000
_cell.length_b   1.000
_cell.length_c   1.000
_cell.angle_alpha   90.00
_cell.angle_beta   90.00
_cell.angle_gamma   90.00
#
_symmetry.space_group_name_H-M   'P 1'
#
loop_
_entity.id
_entity.type
_entity.pdbx_description
1 polymer ?
#
loop_
_entity_poly.entity_id
_entity_poly.type
_entity_poly.pdbx_seq_one_letter_code
_entity_poly.pdbx_strand_id
1 'polypeptide(L)'
;MPVLCGLFFFKIWSVLHSNFGPALWNLVANEILNQVWPDNVHIQAFADDFVLVIKADTNKSLVEDTQSAITQYSSWCSENELAISTEKNYILFSKMVRSPTITWNGYKINRVKSFKYLGIHVDDRLNWLEHINKQGEKAIKMQQNLKRISGGNWGISQIHRWTLYKTVIERMLAHGSSAWCLNPTFKMKRKLSSIQRPFLLHISGAYRTTPTAALQTILGIPPLHMQLQFEARFTSIYRLRIPLPPFITDTQPHDLEMKATGWSTHPSEHLKPNQISFEDGEAYIDRKDILNIFTDGSKTEHGVLAPFCVLTNDIWAYQWSAKLNDNNTVFQAELTALHEAVIYASHLPNHNTSNIHVDNRASIMASSNSKTTNETARKIFKILLSNPRIKVSWVKAHAGNIGNERADQLAKDATQHGQPYSHTKLPKPYIKGLLRKRMLEEWQTSWKNGDTGRKIYNIMPSVSLRPTNWIREDVIFFSQHGPFPAYLKRFHLSDSDYCSCGGIGTALHYATECIYTVSWHMRKPAPNFEQEWLKRVANNLFSRQKIRGIIKFMSENRHLFRPP
;
A
#
# COMPACT_ATOMS: atom_id res chain seq x y z
N MET A 1 13.33 34.00 -1.32
CA MET A 1 12.31 35.05 -1.51
C MET A 1 10.95 34.50 -1.12
N PRO A 2 10.08 35.25 -0.43
CA PRO A 2 8.72 34.79 -0.13
C PRO A 2 7.94 34.75 -1.44
N VAL A 3 7.74 33.53 -1.96
CA VAL A 3 6.87 33.30 -3.10
C VAL A 3 5.43 33.50 -2.64
N LEU A 4 4.74 34.48 -3.21
CA LEU A 4 3.30 34.59 -3.05
C LEU A 4 2.66 33.57 -3.97
N CYS A 5 2.05 32.54 -3.39
CA CYS A 5 1.28 31.58 -4.15
C CYS A 5 -0.21 31.77 -3.82
N GLY A 6 -0.98 32.21 -4.82
CA GLY A 6 -2.43 32.26 -4.79
C GLY A 6 -3.00 31.01 -5.45
N LEU A 7 -3.89 30.31 -4.75
CA LEU A 7 -4.58 29.16 -5.32
C LEU A 7 -6.07 29.45 -5.38
N PHE A 8 -6.62 29.52 -6.60
CA PHE A 8 -7.99 29.92 -6.86
C PHE A 8 -8.80 28.77 -7.42
N PHE A 9 -9.99 28.56 -6.87
CA PHE A 9 -10.82 27.42 -7.22
C PHE A 9 -12.12 27.86 -7.90
N PHE A 10 -12.47 27.16 -8.98
CA PHE A 10 -13.69 27.39 -9.75
C PHE A 10 -14.42 26.09 -9.98
N LYS A 11 -15.75 26.18 -9.94
CA LYS A 11 -16.64 25.09 -10.27
C LYS A 11 -17.58 25.53 -11.38
N ILE A 12 -17.75 24.69 -12.39
CA ILE A 12 -18.66 24.94 -13.52
C ILE A 12 -19.84 23.96 -13.44
N TRP A 13 -21.04 24.41 -13.80
CA TRP A 13 -22.19 23.51 -13.92
C TRP A 13 -22.15 22.80 -15.28
N SER A 14 -22.12 21.46 -15.28
CA SER A 14 -22.33 20.67 -16.50
C SER A 14 -23.60 19.83 -16.37
N VAL A 15 -24.40 19.78 -17.44
CA VAL A 15 -25.60 18.95 -17.55
C VAL A 15 -25.30 17.75 -18.43
N LEU A 16 -24.75 16.67 -17.86
CA LEU A 16 -24.53 15.45 -18.64
C LEU A 16 -24.85 14.20 -17.80
N HIS A 17 -26.08 13.67 -17.96
CA HIS A 17 -26.50 12.36 -17.45
C HIS A 17 -26.13 11.20 -18.38
N SER A 18 -25.27 11.42 -19.39
CA SER A 18 -24.83 10.40 -20.34
C SER A 18 -23.48 9.80 -19.95
N ASN A 19 -23.25 8.53 -20.27
CA ASN A 19 -21.96 7.85 -20.03
C ASN A 19 -20.78 8.51 -20.77
N PHE A 20 -21.04 9.26 -21.83
CA PHE A 20 -20.04 10.02 -22.58
C PHE A 20 -19.78 11.42 -22.00
N GLY A 21 -20.62 11.87 -21.07
CA GLY A 21 -20.60 13.20 -20.50
C GLY A 21 -19.22 13.65 -20.02
N PRO A 22 -18.56 12.89 -19.12
CA PRO A 22 -17.23 13.23 -18.63
C PRO A 22 -16.15 13.28 -19.72
N ALA A 23 -16.25 12.44 -20.75
CA ALA A 23 -15.26 12.40 -21.83
C ALA A 23 -15.40 13.63 -22.74
N LEU A 24 -16.62 14.01 -23.10
CA LEU A 24 -16.91 15.22 -23.87
C LEU A 24 -16.54 16.48 -23.07
N TRP A 25 -16.84 16.49 -21.77
CA TRP A 25 -16.43 17.58 -20.88
C TRP A 25 -14.92 17.76 -20.86
N ASN A 26 -14.15 16.68 -20.79
CA ASN A 26 -12.69 16.78 -20.84
C ASN A 26 -12.19 17.37 -22.16
N LEU A 27 -12.89 17.19 -23.29
CA LEU A 27 -12.51 17.83 -24.55
C LEU A 27 -12.68 19.36 -24.47
N VAL A 28 -13.80 19.83 -23.91
CA VAL A 28 -14.07 21.25 -23.69
C VAL A 28 -13.08 21.84 -22.67
N ALA A 29 -12.91 21.18 -21.53
CA ALA A 29 -11.96 21.61 -20.50
C ALA A 29 -10.50 21.60 -20.97
N ASN A 30 -10.12 20.70 -21.89
CA ASN A 30 -8.77 20.66 -22.44
C ASN A 30 -8.43 21.90 -23.27
N GLU A 31 -9.41 22.59 -23.84
CA GLU A 31 -9.20 23.82 -24.59
C GLU A 31 -8.49 24.87 -23.71
N ILE A 32 -9.05 25.18 -22.53
CA ILE A 32 -8.49 26.17 -21.61
C ILE A 32 -7.18 25.71 -20.95
N LEU A 33 -7.00 24.40 -20.77
CA LEU A 33 -5.75 23.83 -20.25
C LEU A 33 -4.59 23.94 -21.26
N ASN A 34 -4.88 23.96 -22.56
CA ASN A 34 -3.88 24.04 -23.64
C ASN A 34 -3.64 25.47 -24.14
N GLN A 35 -4.37 26.47 -23.62
CA GLN A 35 -4.08 27.87 -23.93
C GLN A 35 -2.70 28.29 -23.38
N VAL A 36 -2.14 29.35 -23.95
CA VAL A 36 -0.91 29.96 -23.45
C VAL A 36 -1.24 30.71 -22.16
N TRP A 37 -0.62 30.31 -21.06
CA TRP A 37 -0.70 30.98 -19.76
C TRP A 37 0.61 31.74 -19.49
N PRO A 38 0.58 32.85 -18.72
CA PRO A 38 1.80 33.49 -18.25
C PRO A 38 2.72 32.50 -17.51
N ASP A 39 4.03 32.66 -17.61
CA ASP A 39 5.03 31.73 -17.04
C ASP A 39 4.86 31.43 -15.54
N ASN A 40 4.24 32.36 -14.82
CA ASN A 40 4.02 32.29 -13.39
C ASN A 40 2.61 31.83 -12.99
N VAL A 41 1.77 31.48 -13.97
CA VAL A 41 0.41 30.97 -13.80
C VAL A 41 0.37 29.52 -14.25
N HIS A 42 -0.09 28.65 -13.38
CA HIS A 42 -0.32 27.25 -13.71
C HIS A 42 -1.80 26.91 -13.49
N ILE A 43 -2.46 26.38 -14.52
CA ILE A 43 -3.83 25.87 -14.42
C ILE A 43 -3.83 24.35 -14.29
N GLN A 44 -4.68 23.84 -13.42
CA GLN A 44 -4.97 22.42 -13.28
C GLN A 44 -6.49 22.23 -13.17
N ALA A 45 -7.03 21.20 -13.81
CA ALA A 45 -8.42 20.82 -13.66
C ALA A 45 -8.57 19.34 -13.30
N PHE A 46 -9.70 19.01 -12.66
CA PHE A 46 -10.20 17.65 -12.52
C PHE A 46 -11.72 17.67 -12.61
N ALA A 47 -12.28 17.10 -13.68
CA ALA A 47 -13.70 17.26 -14.02
C ALA A 47 -14.09 18.76 -14.06
N ASP A 48 -15.07 19.18 -13.29
CA ASP A 48 -15.59 20.55 -13.21
C ASP A 48 -14.81 21.46 -12.23
N ASP A 49 -13.85 20.90 -11.50
CA ASP A 49 -13.04 21.60 -10.51
C ASP A 49 -11.75 22.14 -11.15
N PHE A 50 -11.61 23.46 -11.25
CA PHE A 50 -10.41 24.14 -11.76
C PHE A 50 -9.63 24.81 -10.64
N VAL A 51 -8.31 24.82 -10.79
CA VAL A 51 -7.36 25.44 -9.88
C VAL A 51 -6.35 26.26 -10.66
N LEU A 52 -6.25 27.56 -10.35
CA LEU A 52 -5.15 28.42 -10.79
C LEU A 52 -4.13 28.55 -9.67
N VAL A 53 -2.87 28.27 -9.95
CA VAL A 53 -1.72 28.43 -9.04
C VAL A 53 -0.85 29.55 -9.59
N ILE A 54 -0.80 30.68 -8.89
CA ILE A 54 -0.14 31.89 -9.38
C ILE A 54 0.98 32.26 -8.44
N LYS A 55 2.19 32.39 -8.98
CA LYS A 55 3.41 32.74 -8.26
C LYS A 55 3.83 34.18 -8.56
N ALA A 56 4.10 34.97 -7.54
CA ALA A 56 4.67 36.31 -7.72
C ALA A 56 5.64 36.68 -6.59
N ASP A 57 6.56 37.60 -6.88
CA ASP A 57 7.53 38.12 -5.90
C ASP A 57 6.99 39.32 -5.11
N THR A 58 5.98 40.02 -5.65
CA THR A 58 5.34 41.18 -5.00
C THR A 58 3.82 41.05 -5.01
N ASN A 59 3.16 41.71 -4.04
CA ASN A 59 1.70 41.73 -3.98
C ASN A 59 1.06 42.41 -5.19
N LYS A 60 1.75 43.39 -5.80
CA LYS A 60 1.28 44.10 -6.98
C LYS A 60 1.24 43.15 -8.18
N SER A 61 2.36 42.49 -8.49
CA SER A 61 2.41 41.50 -9.57
C SER A 61 1.43 40.34 -9.31
N LEU A 62 1.31 39.87 -8.06
CA LEU A 62 0.32 38.83 -7.74
C LEU A 62 -1.10 39.23 -8.15
N VAL A 63 -1.51 40.47 -7.86
CA VAL A 63 -2.84 40.98 -8.23
C VAL A 63 -2.96 41.10 -9.75
N GLU A 64 -1.96 41.67 -10.42
CA GLU A 64 -1.95 41.85 -11.88
C GLU A 64 -2.02 40.51 -12.61
N ASP A 65 -1.17 39.56 -12.24
CA ASP A 65 -1.09 38.22 -12.82
C ASP A 65 -2.36 37.42 -12.54
N THR A 66 -2.92 37.55 -11.32
CA THR A 66 -4.21 36.93 -10.99
C THR A 66 -5.34 37.51 -11.81
N GLN A 67 -5.42 38.85 -11.93
CA GLN A 67 -6.51 39.48 -12.66
C GLN A 67 -6.43 39.13 -14.15
N SER A 68 -5.23 39.08 -14.71
CA SER A 68 -4.99 38.62 -16.08
C SER A 68 -5.48 37.18 -16.28
N ALA A 69 -5.07 36.25 -15.41
CA ALA A 69 -5.48 34.85 -15.48
C ALA A 69 -7.00 34.65 -15.32
N ILE A 70 -7.63 35.39 -14.40
CA ILE A 70 -9.09 35.39 -14.21
C ILE A 70 -9.80 35.91 -15.46
N THR A 71 -9.26 36.94 -16.11
CA THR A 71 -9.86 37.54 -17.31
C THR A 71 -9.81 36.56 -18.48
N GLN A 72 -8.65 35.93 -18.70
CA GLN A 72 -8.49 34.88 -19.71
C GLN A 72 -9.47 33.72 -19.49
N TYR A 73 -9.54 33.20 -18.25
CA TYR A 73 -10.47 32.13 -17.91
C TYR A 73 -11.95 32.56 -18.07
N SER A 74 -12.28 33.80 -17.73
CA SER A 74 -13.64 34.33 -17.89
C SER A 74 -14.04 34.49 -19.37
N SER A 75 -13.09 34.84 -20.25
CA SER A 75 -13.33 34.88 -21.70
C SER A 75 -13.70 33.50 -22.21
N TRP A 76 -12.90 32.49 -21.88
CA TRP A 76 -13.17 31.10 -22.26
C TRP A 76 -14.52 30.59 -21.73
N CYS A 77 -14.87 30.90 -20.47
CA CYS A 77 -16.18 30.55 -19.95
C CYS A 77 -17.31 31.23 -20.73
N SER A 78 -17.13 32.48 -21.15
CA SER A 78 -18.15 33.22 -21.91
C SER A 78 -18.30 32.67 -23.33
N GLU A 79 -17.18 32.33 -23.99
CA GLU A 79 -17.14 31.71 -25.32
C GLU A 79 -17.81 30.34 -25.35
N ASN A 80 -17.69 29.57 -24.27
CA ASN A 80 -18.27 28.24 -24.13
C ASN A 80 -19.63 28.24 -23.37
N GLU A 81 -20.22 29.41 -23.13
CA GLU A 81 -21.51 29.57 -22.41
C GLU A 81 -21.55 28.89 -21.02
N LEU A 82 -20.42 28.87 -20.32
CA LEU A 82 -20.24 28.18 -19.05
C LEU A 82 -20.60 29.07 -17.86
N ALA A 83 -21.51 28.57 -17.02
CA ALA A 83 -21.88 29.22 -15.76
C ALA A 83 -20.87 28.89 -14.65
N ILE A 84 -20.26 29.92 -14.07
CA ILE A 84 -19.32 29.80 -12.96
C ILE A 84 -20.06 29.85 -11.62
N SER A 85 -19.66 29.01 -10.67
CA SER A 85 -20.18 29.02 -9.31
C SER A 85 -20.00 30.38 -8.61
N THR A 86 -20.96 30.74 -7.76
CA THR A 86 -21.00 31.97 -6.97
C THR A 86 -19.97 32.00 -5.85
N GLU A 87 -19.58 30.83 -5.31
CA GLU A 87 -18.63 30.74 -4.20
C GLU A 87 -17.20 30.56 -4.70
N LYS A 88 -16.47 31.67 -4.81
CA LYS A 88 -15.05 31.69 -5.18
C LYS A 88 -14.21 32.04 -3.97
N ASN A 89 -13.20 31.22 -3.71
CA ASN A 89 -12.27 31.43 -2.61
C ASN A 89 -10.84 31.30 -3.12
N TYR A 90 -9.93 31.99 -2.44
CA TYR A 90 -8.51 31.81 -2.65
C TYR A 90 -7.77 31.56 -1.34
N ILE A 91 -6.68 30.81 -1.43
CA ILE A 91 -5.71 30.69 -0.33
C ILE A 91 -4.43 31.42 -0.71
N LEU A 92 -3.76 32.00 0.28
CA LEU A 92 -2.49 32.68 0.10
C LEU A 92 -1.42 31.99 0.95
N PHE A 93 -0.41 31.44 0.31
CA PHE A 93 0.76 30.88 0.97
C PHE A 93 1.81 31.96 1.19
N SER A 94 1.64 32.78 2.22
CA SER A 94 2.58 33.86 2.55
C SER A 94 2.48 34.31 3.99
N LYS A 95 3.56 34.92 4.49
CA LYS A 95 3.60 35.60 5.79
C LYS A 95 2.95 36.99 5.77
N MET A 96 2.45 37.44 4.61
CA MET A 96 1.81 38.74 4.47
C MET A 96 0.57 38.89 5.36
N VAL A 97 0.53 39.99 6.11
CA VAL A 97 -0.59 40.38 6.97
C VAL A 97 -1.74 40.94 6.13
N ARG A 98 -1.45 41.82 5.15
CA ARG A 98 -2.44 42.38 4.23
C ARG A 98 -2.57 41.49 3.00
N SER A 99 -3.78 41.02 2.75
CA SER A 99 -4.08 40.14 1.62
C SER A 99 -4.33 40.96 0.34
N PRO A 100 -4.05 40.40 -0.85
CA PRO A 100 -4.44 41.02 -2.12
C PRO A 100 -5.97 41.18 -2.20
N THR A 101 -6.42 42.28 -2.79
CA THR A 101 -7.81 42.45 -3.19
C THR A 101 -7.95 41.93 -4.60
N ILE A 102 -8.75 40.89 -4.77
CA ILE A 102 -8.91 40.19 -6.04
C ILE A 102 -10.40 40.17 -6.36
N THR A 103 -10.75 40.53 -7.60
CA THR A 103 -12.13 40.63 -8.04
C THR A 103 -12.37 39.77 -9.28
N TRP A 104 -13.58 39.23 -9.37
CA TRP A 104 -14.05 38.48 -10.53
C TRP A 104 -15.44 38.97 -10.87
N ASN A 105 -15.63 39.52 -12.08
CA ASN A 105 -16.90 40.11 -12.54
C ASN A 105 -17.46 41.12 -11.53
N GLY A 106 -16.59 41.96 -10.95
CA GLY A 106 -16.97 42.95 -9.93
C GLY A 106 -17.13 42.41 -8.50
N TYR A 107 -17.19 41.09 -8.30
CA TYR A 107 -17.29 40.48 -6.97
C TYR A 107 -15.93 40.23 -6.34
N LYS A 108 -15.78 40.55 -5.05
CA LYS A 108 -14.55 40.28 -4.30
C LYS A 108 -14.44 38.79 -3.96
N ILE A 109 -13.31 38.18 -4.29
CA ILE A 109 -12.99 36.80 -3.91
C ILE A 109 -12.48 36.78 -2.46
N ASN A 110 -13.01 35.89 -1.64
CA ASN A 110 -12.65 35.81 -0.23
C ASN A 110 -11.38 34.98 -0.01
N ARG A 111 -10.50 35.48 0.88
CA ARG A 111 -9.35 34.70 1.38
C ARG A 111 -9.83 33.70 2.42
N VAL A 112 -9.49 32.43 2.24
CA VAL A 112 -9.70 31.38 3.23
C VAL A 112 -8.38 30.88 3.80
N LYS A 113 -8.41 30.39 5.04
CA LYS A 113 -7.24 29.78 5.70
C LYS A 113 -7.08 28.30 5.37
N SER A 114 -8.16 27.65 4.96
CA SER A 114 -8.14 26.30 4.42
C SER A 114 -9.30 26.10 3.45
N PHE A 115 -9.09 25.25 2.46
CA PHE A 115 -10.11 24.81 1.51
C PHE A 115 -9.99 23.32 1.25
N LYS A 116 -11.05 22.73 0.68
CA LYS A 116 -11.09 21.32 0.29
C LYS A 116 -10.90 21.20 -1.21
N TYR A 117 -9.93 20.39 -1.64
CA TYR A 117 -9.70 20.07 -3.04
C TYR A 117 -9.45 18.57 -3.21
N LEU A 118 -10.24 17.91 -4.07
CA LEU A 118 -10.19 16.46 -4.30
C LEU A 118 -10.21 15.62 -2.99
N GLY A 119 -10.94 16.12 -1.98
CA GLY A 119 -11.06 15.46 -0.67
C GLY A 119 -9.93 15.76 0.33
N ILE A 120 -8.92 16.52 -0.06
CA ILE A 120 -7.81 16.96 0.80
C ILE A 120 -8.08 18.38 1.30
N HIS A 121 -7.78 18.65 2.56
CA HIS A 121 -7.85 20.01 3.09
C HIS A 121 -6.45 20.62 3.05
N VAL A 122 -6.28 21.70 2.31
CA VAL A 122 -5.01 22.42 2.21
C VAL A 122 -5.13 23.65 3.10
N ASP A 123 -4.24 23.81 4.08
CA ASP A 123 -4.18 24.98 4.95
C ASP A 123 -3.07 25.96 4.53
N ASP A 124 -3.21 27.23 4.89
CA ASP A 124 -2.35 28.34 4.46
C ASP A 124 -0.89 28.24 4.96
N ARG A 125 -0.63 27.29 5.87
CA ARG A 125 0.69 26.99 6.43
C ARG A 125 1.21 25.61 6.00
N LEU A 126 0.46 24.86 5.19
CA LEU A 126 0.77 23.48 4.78
C LEU A 126 1.16 22.58 5.97
N ASN A 127 0.49 22.75 7.11
CA ASN A 127 0.76 21.95 8.31
C ASN A 127 -0.10 20.67 8.37
N TRP A 128 -1.14 20.60 7.54
CA TRP A 128 -2.02 19.46 7.29
C TRP A 128 -2.84 19.00 8.50
N LEU A 129 -2.80 19.74 9.62
CA LEU A 129 -3.53 19.36 10.83
C LEU A 129 -5.04 19.45 10.63
N GLU A 130 -5.52 20.45 9.88
CA GLU A 130 -6.95 20.56 9.58
C GLU A 130 -7.44 19.34 8.77
N HIS A 131 -6.66 18.90 7.77
CA HIS A 131 -6.94 17.69 7.02
C HIS A 131 -6.99 16.45 7.92
N ILE A 132 -5.96 16.25 8.73
CA ILE A 132 -5.87 15.11 9.66
C ILE A 132 -7.03 15.12 10.65
N ASN A 133 -7.44 16.30 11.14
CA ASN A 133 -8.59 16.44 12.04
C ASN A 133 -9.89 16.02 11.36
N LYS A 134 -10.19 16.59 10.19
CA LYS A 134 -11.43 16.29 9.45
C LYS A 134 -11.50 14.82 9.01
N GLN A 135 -10.39 14.22 8.59
CA GLN A 135 -10.35 12.78 8.27
C GLN A 135 -10.45 11.91 9.52
N GLY A 136 -9.82 12.33 10.62
CA GLY A 136 -9.93 11.68 11.93
C GLY A 136 -11.35 11.68 12.47
N GLU A 137 -12.07 12.79 12.38
CA GLU A 137 -13.48 12.91 12.79
C GLU A 137 -14.38 11.95 12.01
N LYS A 138 -14.21 11.88 10.69
CA LYS A 138 -14.91 10.89 9.85
C LYS A 138 -14.61 9.47 10.29
N ALA A 139 -13.34 9.15 10.56
CA ALA A 139 -12.92 7.83 11.00
C ALA A 139 -13.56 7.46 12.35
N ILE A 140 -13.54 8.39 13.30
CA ILE A 140 -14.11 8.22 14.63
C ILE A 140 -15.63 8.05 14.55
N LYS A 141 -16.33 8.82 13.71
CA LYS A 141 -17.78 8.67 13.49
C LYS A 141 -18.11 7.27 12.97
N MET A 142 -17.33 6.74 12.02
CA MET A 142 -17.51 5.38 11.53
C MET A 142 -17.22 4.33 12.63
N GLN A 143 -16.22 4.58 13.47
CA GLN A 143 -15.96 3.73 14.63
C GLN A 143 -17.11 3.72 15.63
N GLN A 144 -17.72 4.88 15.89
CA GLN A 144 -18.87 4.98 16.79
C GLN A 144 -20.05 4.15 16.29
N ASN A 145 -20.30 4.14 14.97
CA ASN A 145 -21.31 3.28 14.37
C ASN A 145 -20.99 1.80 14.57
N LEU A 146 -19.73 1.38 14.39
CA LEU A 146 -19.31 -0.01 14.65
C LEU A 146 -19.47 -0.42 16.12
N LYS A 147 -19.27 0.52 17.05
CA LYS A 147 -19.46 0.28 18.49
C LYS A 147 -20.93 0.06 18.88
N ARG A 148 -21.89 0.50 18.05
CA ARG A 148 -23.32 0.25 18.30
C ARG A 148 -23.70 -1.22 18.08
N ILE A 149 -22.98 -1.91 17.20
CA ILE A 149 -23.25 -3.31 16.80
C ILE A 149 -22.22 -4.29 17.34
N SER A 150 -21.20 -3.81 18.08
CA SER A 150 -20.18 -4.66 18.69
C SER A 150 -19.57 -4.01 19.94
N GLY A 151 -19.52 -4.77 21.02
CA GLY A 151 -18.91 -4.37 22.29
C GLY A 151 -17.52 -4.98 22.49
N GLY A 152 -16.86 -4.76 23.62
CA GLY A 152 -15.53 -5.35 23.87
C GLY A 152 -15.50 -6.89 23.81
N ASN A 153 -16.60 -7.53 24.19
CA ASN A 153 -16.70 -8.99 24.40
C ASN A 153 -17.85 -9.65 23.63
N TRP A 154 -18.56 -8.91 22.77
CA TRP A 154 -19.72 -9.42 22.02
C TRP A 154 -19.80 -8.75 20.64
N GLY A 155 -20.55 -9.38 19.71
CA GLY A 155 -20.70 -8.92 18.34
C GLY A 155 -19.51 -9.34 17.46
N ILE A 156 -18.96 -8.40 16.69
CA ILE A 156 -17.92 -8.65 15.68
C ILE A 156 -16.62 -9.16 16.35
N SER A 157 -16.06 -10.28 15.90
CA SER A 157 -14.79 -10.82 16.42
C SER A 157 -13.61 -9.86 16.22
N GLN A 158 -12.53 -10.01 17.00
CA GLN A 158 -11.31 -9.22 16.89
C GLN A 158 -10.69 -9.22 15.48
N ILE A 159 -10.61 -10.36 14.80
CA ILE A 159 -10.01 -10.47 13.46
C ILE A 159 -10.81 -9.65 12.43
N HIS A 160 -12.13 -9.69 12.49
CA HIS A 160 -12.99 -8.89 11.62
C HIS A 160 -12.85 -7.38 11.90
N ARG A 161 -12.72 -6.96 13.17
CA ARG A 161 -12.44 -5.54 13.50
C ARG A 161 -11.08 -5.09 12.98
N TRP A 162 -10.07 -5.96 13.09
CA TRP A 162 -8.73 -5.72 12.56
C TRP A 162 -8.78 -5.56 11.03
N THR A 163 -9.50 -6.45 10.34
CA THR A 163 -9.70 -6.38 8.89
C THR A 163 -10.39 -5.07 8.49
N LEU A 164 -11.50 -4.70 9.12
CA LEU A 164 -12.21 -3.44 8.86
C LEU A 164 -11.32 -2.21 9.07
N TYR A 165 -10.49 -2.22 10.10
CA TYR A 165 -9.52 -1.15 10.32
C TYR A 165 -8.50 -1.06 9.17
N LYS A 166 -7.90 -2.19 8.78
CA LYS A 166 -6.88 -2.25 7.72
C LYS A 166 -7.43 -1.95 6.33
N THR A 167 -8.65 -2.38 6.02
CA THR A 167 -9.23 -2.27 4.67
C THR A 167 -10.03 -0.98 4.48
N VAL A 168 -10.65 -0.45 5.53
CA VAL A 168 -11.52 0.75 5.41
C VAL A 168 -10.90 1.97 6.06
N ILE A 169 -10.62 1.91 7.37
CA ILE A 169 -10.16 3.09 8.14
C ILE A 169 -8.80 3.57 7.65
N GLU A 170 -7.84 2.66 7.53
CA GLU A 170 -6.48 2.99 7.08
C GLU A 170 -6.50 3.53 5.64
N ARG A 171 -7.31 2.95 4.74
CA ARG A 171 -7.43 3.40 3.36
C ARG A 171 -8.06 4.77 3.24
N MET A 172 -9.08 5.04 4.04
CA MET A 172 -9.70 6.36 4.11
C MET A 172 -8.71 7.42 4.62
N LEU A 173 -7.93 7.10 5.68
CA LEU A 173 -6.92 8.01 6.23
C LEU A 173 -5.69 8.18 5.31
N ALA A 174 -5.42 7.20 4.43
CA ALA A 174 -4.35 7.27 3.44
C ALA A 174 -4.71 8.06 2.18
N HIS A 175 -5.97 8.50 2.04
CA HIS A 175 -6.39 9.31 0.91
C HIS A 175 -5.52 10.58 0.79
N GLY A 176 -4.88 10.75 -0.37
CA GLY A 176 -4.02 11.90 -0.62
C GLY A 176 -2.72 11.95 0.18
N SER A 177 -2.31 10.85 0.85
CA SER A 177 -1.13 10.87 1.74
C SER A 177 0.18 11.26 1.05
N SER A 178 0.30 11.06 -0.26
CA SER A 178 1.44 11.51 -1.06
C SER A 178 1.64 13.03 -1.04
N ALA A 179 0.57 13.81 -0.85
CA ALA A 179 0.65 15.27 -0.78
C ALA A 179 1.14 15.78 0.58
N TRP A 180 0.82 15.08 1.67
CA TRP A 180 0.97 15.64 3.02
C TRP A 180 1.77 14.77 4.01
N CYS A 181 1.99 13.48 3.74
CA CYS A 181 2.58 12.53 4.69
C CYS A 181 3.96 11.98 4.25
N LEU A 182 4.66 12.64 3.32
CA LEU A 182 6.02 12.24 2.95
C LEU A 182 7.00 12.34 4.13
N ASN A 183 6.91 13.44 4.88
CA ASN A 183 7.75 13.72 6.06
C ASN A 183 6.87 14.28 7.20
N PRO A 184 6.10 13.44 7.90
CA PRO A 184 5.15 13.90 8.90
C PRO A 184 5.86 14.55 10.10
N THR A 185 5.42 15.75 10.48
CA THR A 185 5.94 16.48 11.65
C THR A 185 5.56 15.79 12.96
N PHE A 186 6.25 16.11 14.06
CA PHE A 186 5.93 15.57 15.39
C PHE A 186 4.46 15.81 15.79
N LYS A 187 3.91 17.00 15.48
CA LYS A 187 2.49 17.34 15.74
C LYS A 187 1.54 16.41 14.98
N MET A 188 1.83 16.15 13.70
CA MET A 188 1.05 15.21 12.89
C MET A 188 1.14 13.78 13.44
N LYS A 189 2.36 13.31 13.78
CA LYS A 189 2.57 11.97 14.37
C LYS A 189 1.76 11.79 15.65
N ARG A 190 1.77 12.78 16.56
CA ARG A 190 0.97 12.78 17.79
C ARG A 190 -0.53 12.72 17.51
N LYS A 191 -1.02 13.53 16.57
CA LYS A 191 -2.45 13.56 16.24
C LYS A 191 -2.92 12.25 15.59
N LEU A 192 -2.13 11.69 14.67
CA LEU A 192 -2.40 10.38 14.06
C LEU A 192 -2.40 9.25 15.10
N SER A 193 -1.48 9.28 16.07
CA SER A 193 -1.48 8.33 17.19
C SER A 193 -2.75 8.45 18.05
N SER A 194 -3.21 9.68 18.32
CA SER A 194 -4.48 9.93 19.01
C SER A 194 -5.69 9.41 18.24
N ILE A 195 -5.72 9.59 16.91
CA ILE A 195 -6.79 9.06 16.04
C ILE A 195 -6.76 7.53 16.02
N GLN A 196 -5.58 6.91 15.96
CA GLN A 196 -5.44 5.45 15.89
C GLN A 196 -5.81 4.75 17.20
N ARG A 197 -5.48 5.35 18.35
CA ARG A 197 -5.63 4.73 19.68
C ARG A 197 -7.02 4.16 19.98
N PRO A 198 -8.13 4.89 19.74
CA PRO A 198 -9.48 4.34 19.92
C PRO A 198 -9.74 3.05 19.15
N PHE A 199 -9.22 2.91 17.92
CA PHE A 199 -9.36 1.69 17.12
C PHE A 199 -8.61 0.53 17.73
N LEU A 200 -7.35 0.74 18.13
CA LEU A 200 -6.52 -0.28 18.75
C LEU A 200 -7.16 -0.82 20.04
N LEU A 201 -7.72 0.06 20.87
CA LEU A 201 -8.46 -0.33 22.09
C LEU A 201 -9.72 -1.12 21.76
N HIS A 202 -10.45 -0.75 20.72
CA HIS A 202 -11.68 -1.45 20.32
C HIS A 202 -11.41 -2.83 19.70
N ILE A 203 -10.32 -2.96 18.92
CA ILE A 203 -9.90 -4.22 18.33
C ILE A 203 -9.40 -5.17 19.42
N SER A 204 -8.50 -4.71 20.29
CA SER A 204 -7.91 -5.54 21.36
C SER A 204 -8.85 -5.82 22.54
N GLY A 205 -9.84 -4.96 22.77
CA GLY A 205 -10.62 -4.97 24.01
C GLY A 205 -9.81 -4.53 25.25
N ALA A 206 -8.59 -4.03 25.09
CA ALA A 206 -7.71 -3.70 26.21
C ALA A 206 -8.23 -2.52 27.05
N TYR A 207 -7.71 -2.38 28.26
CA TYR A 207 -8.02 -1.25 29.14
C TYR A 207 -7.52 0.07 28.55
N ARG A 208 -8.23 1.17 28.84
CA ARG A 208 -7.91 2.52 28.33
C ARG A 208 -6.52 3.03 28.73
N THR A 209 -5.87 2.43 29.72
CA THR A 209 -4.52 2.77 30.18
C THR A 209 -3.43 1.97 29.46
N THR A 210 -3.80 0.95 28.66
CA THR A 210 -2.85 0.12 27.94
C THR A 210 -2.04 0.98 26.96
N PRO A 211 -0.70 0.86 26.94
CA PRO A 211 0.15 1.67 26.06
C PRO A 211 -0.16 1.46 24.58
N THR A 212 -0.23 2.54 23.79
CA THR A 212 -0.49 2.45 22.34
C THR A 212 0.53 1.58 21.62
N ALA A 213 1.82 1.73 21.95
CA ALA A 213 2.91 0.95 21.35
C ALA A 213 2.77 -0.56 21.58
N ALA A 214 2.30 -0.96 22.77
CA ALA A 214 1.99 -2.35 23.07
C ALA A 214 0.84 -2.87 22.19
N LEU A 215 -0.24 -2.10 22.06
CA LEU A 215 -1.39 -2.50 21.24
C LEU A 215 -1.04 -2.61 19.76
N GLN A 216 -0.22 -1.68 19.24
CA GLN A 216 0.31 -1.73 17.88
C GLN A 216 1.06 -3.04 17.62
N THR A 217 1.94 -3.41 18.55
CA THR A 217 2.77 -4.63 18.43
C THR A 217 1.93 -5.90 18.54
N ILE A 218 1.02 -5.99 19.52
CA ILE A 218 0.11 -7.14 19.70
C ILE A 218 -0.77 -7.34 18.46
N LEU A 219 -1.35 -6.26 17.94
CA LEU A 219 -2.28 -6.33 16.80
C LEU A 219 -1.56 -6.39 15.46
N GLY A 220 -0.24 -6.32 15.41
CA GLY A 220 0.52 -6.21 14.16
C GLY A 220 0.12 -4.99 13.32
N ILE A 221 -0.29 -3.90 13.98
CA ILE A 221 -0.70 -2.64 13.34
C ILE A 221 0.41 -1.61 13.60
N PRO A 222 1.15 -1.16 12.57
CA PRO A 222 2.20 -0.16 12.75
C PRO A 222 1.61 1.19 13.22
N PRO A 223 2.44 2.08 13.80
CA PRO A 223 2.05 3.47 14.03
C PRO A 223 1.48 4.09 12.76
N LEU A 224 0.29 4.69 12.87
CA LEU A 224 -0.46 5.18 11.71
C LEU A 224 0.38 6.09 10.80
N HIS A 225 1.17 7.00 11.39
CA HIS A 225 2.03 7.89 10.61
C HIS A 225 3.08 7.16 9.76
N MET A 226 3.64 6.02 10.22
CA MET A 226 4.60 5.23 9.47
C MET A 226 3.91 4.52 8.29
N GLN A 227 2.71 3.99 8.51
CA GLN A 227 1.91 3.37 7.45
C GLN A 227 1.49 4.39 6.37
N LEU A 228 1.05 5.58 6.77
CA LEU A 228 0.69 6.64 5.84
C LEU A 228 1.90 7.19 5.08
N GLN A 229 3.06 7.29 5.75
CA GLN A 229 4.33 7.66 5.11
C GLN A 229 4.80 6.59 4.12
N PHE A 230 4.64 5.31 4.43
CA PHE A 230 4.89 4.21 3.49
C PHE A 230 4.02 4.34 2.23
N GLU A 231 2.70 4.55 2.38
CA GLU A 231 1.79 4.71 1.23
C GLU A 231 2.11 5.99 0.43
N ALA A 232 2.50 7.07 1.12
CA ALA A 232 2.92 8.32 0.50
C ALA A 232 4.17 8.12 -0.37
N ARG A 233 5.24 7.57 0.21
CA ARG A 233 6.50 7.28 -0.49
C ARG A 233 6.28 6.35 -1.68
N PHE A 234 5.51 5.28 -1.48
CA PHE A 234 5.19 4.33 -2.55
C PHE A 234 4.42 5.00 -3.71
N THR A 235 3.42 5.82 -3.38
CA THR A 235 2.64 6.57 -4.39
C THR A 235 3.52 7.56 -5.14
N SER A 236 4.38 8.32 -4.45
CA SER A 236 5.25 9.31 -5.07
C SER A 236 6.21 8.68 -6.07
N ILE A 237 6.94 7.63 -5.69
CA ILE A 237 7.93 7.02 -6.58
C ILE A 237 7.29 6.19 -7.71
N TYR A 238 6.28 5.38 -7.41
CA TYR A 238 5.75 4.41 -8.37
C TYR A 238 4.64 5.00 -9.27
N ARG A 239 3.76 5.86 -8.72
CA ARG A 239 2.64 6.43 -9.49
C ARG A 239 2.97 7.82 -10.03
N LEU A 240 3.47 8.71 -9.19
CA LEU A 240 3.75 10.10 -9.57
C LEU A 240 5.11 10.26 -10.27
N ARG A 241 5.95 9.22 -10.25
CA ARG A 241 7.31 9.23 -10.80
C ARG A 241 8.20 10.34 -10.24
N ILE A 242 7.97 10.69 -8.98
CA ILE A 242 8.77 11.67 -8.25
C ILE A 242 9.89 10.93 -7.52
N PRO A 243 11.17 11.28 -7.74
CA PRO A 243 12.28 10.65 -7.04
C PRO A 243 12.18 10.91 -5.53
N LEU A 244 12.58 9.92 -4.75
CA LEU A 244 12.69 10.05 -3.30
C LEU A 244 14.15 10.40 -2.95
N PRO A 245 14.39 11.11 -1.84
CA PRO A 245 15.74 11.35 -1.35
C PRO A 245 16.56 10.05 -1.20
N PRO A 246 17.88 10.05 -1.49
CA PRO A 246 18.73 8.85 -1.43
C PRO A 246 18.72 8.15 -0.08
N PHE A 247 18.60 8.92 1.02
CA PHE A 247 18.48 8.34 2.36
C PHE A 247 17.25 7.43 2.53
N ILE A 248 16.25 7.49 1.64
CA ILE A 248 15.06 6.61 1.60
C ILE A 248 15.26 5.42 0.65
N THR A 249 15.73 5.68 -0.57
CA THR A 249 15.97 4.65 -1.59
C THR A 249 16.82 5.25 -2.70
N ASP A 250 17.77 4.48 -3.22
CA ASP A 250 18.57 4.87 -4.40
C ASP A 250 17.83 4.60 -5.71
N THR A 251 16.84 3.70 -5.70
CA THR A 251 16.00 3.39 -6.86
C THR A 251 15.32 4.65 -7.40
N GLN A 252 15.50 4.89 -8.69
CA GLN A 252 14.88 6.00 -9.40
C GLN A 252 13.56 5.59 -10.06
N PRO A 253 12.64 6.54 -10.32
CA PRO A 253 11.37 6.24 -10.97
C PRO A 253 11.48 5.56 -12.34
N HIS A 254 12.56 5.80 -13.08
CA HIS A 254 12.79 5.23 -14.41
C HIS A 254 13.23 3.76 -14.38
N ASP A 255 13.82 3.31 -13.26
CA ASP A 255 14.21 1.91 -13.01
C ASP A 255 13.00 1.01 -12.80
N LEU A 256 11.85 1.58 -12.45
CA LEU A 256 10.63 0.85 -12.08
C LEU A 256 9.73 0.64 -13.29
N GLU A 257 9.14 -0.56 -13.37
CA GLU A 257 8.15 -0.90 -14.39
C GLU A 257 7.00 0.12 -14.41
N MET A 258 6.50 0.39 -15.61
CA MET A 258 5.32 1.23 -15.82
C MET A 258 4.19 0.39 -16.36
N LYS A 259 3.00 0.60 -15.80
CA LYS A 259 1.79 0.04 -16.41
C LYS A 259 1.53 0.78 -17.71
N ALA A 260 1.50 0.04 -18.81
CA ALA A 260 1.10 0.59 -20.08
C ALA A 260 -0.39 0.99 -20.01
N THR A 261 -0.70 2.22 -20.41
CA THR A 261 -2.05 2.79 -20.46
C THR A 261 -2.56 2.77 -21.90
N GLY A 262 -3.87 3.01 -22.09
CA GLY A 262 -4.49 3.01 -23.41
C GLY A 262 -4.50 1.64 -24.11
N TRP A 263 -4.91 1.65 -25.37
CA TRP A 263 -4.98 0.49 -26.24
C TRP A 263 -3.69 0.40 -27.06
N SER A 264 -3.03 -0.76 -27.06
CA SER A 264 -1.81 -0.95 -27.86
C SER A 264 -2.07 -1.31 -29.32
N THR A 265 -3.28 -1.76 -29.61
CA THR A 265 -3.79 -2.28 -30.89
C THR A 265 -5.29 -2.00 -30.97
N HIS A 266 -5.85 -2.00 -32.18
CA HIS A 266 -7.27 -1.73 -32.35
C HIS A 266 -8.12 -2.83 -31.67
N PRO A 267 -9.27 -2.53 -31.04
CA PRO A 267 -10.07 -3.54 -30.32
C PRO A 267 -10.51 -4.74 -31.18
N SER A 268 -10.59 -4.58 -32.49
CA SER A 268 -10.93 -5.67 -33.43
C SER A 268 -9.74 -6.57 -33.79
N GLU A 269 -8.51 -6.16 -33.49
CA GLU A 269 -7.31 -6.96 -33.74
C GLU A 269 -7.14 -8.01 -32.65
N HIS A 270 -7.10 -9.27 -33.06
CA HIS A 270 -6.94 -10.42 -32.19
C HIS A 270 -6.03 -11.46 -32.85
N LEU A 271 -5.35 -12.26 -32.03
CA LEU A 271 -4.58 -13.39 -32.52
C LEU A 271 -5.51 -14.41 -33.18
N LYS A 272 -4.99 -15.18 -34.14
CA LYS A 272 -5.79 -16.23 -34.79
C LYS A 272 -6.20 -17.29 -33.75
N PRO A 273 -7.40 -17.92 -33.87
CA PRO A 273 -7.92 -18.86 -32.87
C PRO A 273 -6.95 -20.00 -32.48
N ASN A 274 -6.15 -20.48 -33.43
CA ASN A 274 -5.24 -21.63 -33.24
C ASN A 274 -3.79 -21.21 -32.92
N GLN A 275 -3.56 -19.93 -32.63
CA GLN A 275 -2.23 -19.39 -32.37
C GLN A 275 -1.82 -19.51 -30.90
N ILE A 276 -2.80 -19.61 -29.99
CA ILE A 276 -2.59 -19.83 -28.57
C ILE A 276 -3.31 -21.13 -28.18
N SER A 277 -2.60 -22.05 -27.52
CA SER A 277 -3.18 -23.26 -26.93
C SER A 277 -2.93 -23.30 -25.42
N PHE A 278 -3.98 -23.64 -24.67
CA PHE A 278 -3.89 -23.92 -23.22
C PHE A 278 -3.97 -25.43 -22.91
N GLU A 279 -4.18 -26.25 -23.94
CA GLU A 279 -4.06 -27.70 -23.86
C GLU A 279 -2.57 -28.08 -23.85
N ASP A 280 -2.27 -29.22 -23.24
CA ASP A 280 -0.88 -29.68 -23.12
C ASP A 280 -0.27 -29.93 -24.48
N GLY A 281 0.76 -29.15 -24.81
CA GLY A 281 1.39 -29.10 -26.12
C GLY A 281 2.28 -30.30 -26.47
N GLU A 282 2.44 -31.29 -25.57
CA GLU A 282 3.33 -32.44 -25.74
C GLU A 282 3.10 -33.18 -27.07
N ALA A 283 1.84 -33.35 -27.49
CA ALA A 283 1.49 -34.03 -28.75
C ALA A 283 2.03 -33.35 -30.04
N TYR A 284 2.52 -32.10 -29.94
CA TYR A 284 3.09 -31.36 -31.07
C TYR A 284 4.63 -31.41 -31.12
N ILE A 285 5.30 -31.93 -30.08
CA ILE A 285 6.76 -32.00 -29.99
C ILE A 285 7.33 -32.98 -31.02
N ASP A 286 6.61 -34.07 -31.32
CA ASP A 286 7.05 -35.14 -32.23
C ASP A 286 6.94 -34.81 -33.73
N ARG A 287 6.44 -33.62 -34.10
CA ARG A 287 6.33 -33.22 -35.52
C ARG A 287 7.65 -32.63 -36.02
N LYS A 288 8.37 -33.39 -36.85
CA LYS A 288 9.66 -33.01 -37.44
C LYS A 288 9.63 -31.72 -38.28
N ASP A 289 8.47 -31.33 -38.81
CA ASP A 289 8.30 -30.14 -39.63
C ASP A 289 8.07 -28.84 -38.83
N ILE A 290 8.06 -28.92 -37.49
CA ILE A 290 7.81 -27.78 -36.61
C ILE A 290 9.06 -27.48 -35.78
N LEU A 291 9.45 -26.21 -35.74
CA LEU A 291 10.48 -25.75 -34.83
C LEU A 291 9.90 -25.62 -33.41
N ASN A 292 10.41 -26.41 -32.47
CA ASN A 292 9.98 -26.36 -31.08
C ASN A 292 10.90 -25.44 -30.27
N ILE A 293 10.34 -24.42 -29.64
CA ILE A 293 11.08 -23.51 -28.76
C ILE A 293 10.52 -23.69 -27.36
N PHE A 294 11.37 -23.83 -26.35
CA PHE A 294 10.95 -23.98 -24.96
C PHE A 294 11.50 -22.82 -24.15
N THR A 295 10.64 -22.22 -23.34
CA THR A 295 10.98 -21.07 -22.50
C THR A 295 10.71 -21.39 -21.05
N ASP A 296 11.55 -20.87 -20.17
CA ASP A 296 11.37 -21.00 -18.73
C ASP A 296 11.76 -19.68 -18.03
N GLY A 297 11.48 -19.56 -16.74
CA GLY A 297 12.02 -18.52 -15.89
C GLY A 297 12.29 -19.03 -14.49
N SER A 298 13.50 -18.80 -14.01
CA SER A 298 13.93 -19.27 -12.69
C SER A 298 14.31 -18.12 -11.77
N LYS A 299 14.08 -18.30 -10.46
CA LYS A 299 14.61 -17.43 -9.42
C LYS A 299 15.24 -18.27 -8.33
N THR A 300 16.54 -18.11 -8.15
CA THR A 300 17.34 -18.78 -7.12
C THR A 300 17.98 -17.74 -6.20
N GLU A 301 18.72 -18.20 -5.18
CA GLU A 301 19.54 -17.30 -4.34
C GLU A 301 20.65 -16.59 -5.13
N HIS A 302 20.99 -17.11 -6.31
CA HIS A 302 22.11 -16.65 -7.12
C HIS A 302 21.68 -15.78 -8.32
N GLY A 303 20.38 -15.59 -8.52
CA GLY A 303 19.84 -14.63 -9.49
C GLY A 303 18.47 -14.98 -10.06
N VAL A 304 18.03 -14.15 -11.00
CA VAL A 304 16.79 -14.32 -11.78
C VAL A 304 17.18 -14.55 -13.23
N LEU A 305 16.71 -15.64 -13.83
CA LEU A 305 17.26 -16.17 -15.08
C LEU A 305 16.13 -16.46 -16.07
N ALA A 306 16.31 -16.01 -17.31
CA ALA A 306 15.37 -16.19 -18.40
C ALA A 306 16.07 -16.98 -19.53
N PRO A 307 15.85 -18.30 -19.63
CA PRO A 307 16.34 -19.10 -20.74
C PRO A 307 15.28 -19.43 -21.79
N PHE A 308 15.74 -19.65 -23.02
CA PHE A 308 15.00 -20.46 -23.98
C PHE A 308 15.94 -21.35 -24.80
N CYS A 309 15.42 -22.48 -25.27
CA CYS A 309 16.14 -23.38 -26.16
C CYS A 309 15.28 -23.76 -27.37
N VAL A 310 15.96 -24.13 -28.45
CA VAL A 310 15.35 -24.44 -29.73
C VAL A 310 15.72 -25.87 -30.10
N LEU A 311 14.71 -26.69 -30.37
CA LEU A 311 14.81 -28.08 -30.77
C LEU A 311 14.28 -28.23 -32.20
N THR A 312 15.11 -28.77 -33.07
CA THR A 312 14.78 -29.06 -34.48
C THR A 312 15.26 -30.46 -34.81
N ASN A 313 14.38 -31.33 -35.33
CA ASN A 313 14.76 -32.69 -35.72
C ASN A 313 15.55 -33.44 -34.62
N ASP A 314 15.10 -33.33 -33.36
CA ASP A 314 15.75 -33.92 -32.17
C ASP A 314 17.16 -33.41 -31.86
N ILE A 315 17.58 -32.30 -32.48
CA ILE A 315 18.87 -31.63 -32.25
C ILE A 315 18.65 -30.25 -31.64
N TRP A 316 19.43 -29.91 -30.60
CA TRP A 316 19.46 -28.57 -30.02
C TRP A 316 20.11 -27.58 -30.98
N ALA A 317 19.28 -26.84 -31.72
CA ALA A 317 19.74 -25.92 -32.76
C ALA A 317 20.26 -24.60 -32.18
N TYR A 318 19.67 -24.14 -31.07
CA TYR A 318 20.05 -22.87 -30.45
C TYR A 318 19.67 -22.83 -28.97
N GLN A 319 20.46 -22.10 -28.18
CA GLN A 319 20.24 -21.90 -26.75
C GLN A 319 20.55 -20.44 -26.42
N TRP A 320 19.69 -19.85 -25.61
CA TRP A 320 19.87 -18.49 -25.11
C TRP A 320 19.49 -18.43 -23.64
N SER A 321 20.21 -17.63 -22.88
CA SER A 321 19.92 -17.39 -21.49
C SER A 321 20.42 -16.03 -21.09
N ALA A 322 19.66 -15.34 -20.25
CA ALA A 322 20.11 -14.08 -19.69
C ALA A 322 19.80 -13.95 -18.20
N LYS A 323 20.63 -13.16 -17.52
CA LYS A 323 20.55 -12.86 -16.09
C LYS A 323 19.91 -11.49 -15.87
N LEU A 324 18.70 -11.52 -15.31
CA LEU A 324 17.97 -10.33 -14.90
C LEU A 324 18.51 -9.84 -13.54
N ASN A 325 18.03 -8.67 -13.08
CA ASN A 325 18.35 -8.20 -11.73
C ASN A 325 17.78 -9.17 -10.68
N ASP A 326 18.51 -9.42 -9.60
CA ASP A 326 18.09 -10.34 -8.52
C ASP A 326 16.75 -9.94 -7.87
N ASN A 327 16.37 -8.67 -8.00
CA ASN A 327 15.10 -8.12 -7.51
C ASN A 327 13.92 -8.32 -8.47
N ASN A 328 14.14 -8.82 -9.68
CA ASN A 328 13.07 -9.18 -10.62
C ASN A 328 12.27 -10.40 -10.13
N THR A 329 11.06 -10.60 -10.66
CA THR A 329 10.22 -11.77 -10.33
C THR A 329 10.42 -12.90 -11.33
N VAL A 330 10.10 -14.13 -10.93
CA VAL A 330 9.98 -15.30 -11.83
C VAL A 330 9.11 -14.97 -13.04
N PHE A 331 7.94 -14.37 -12.79
CA PHE A 331 7.04 -13.91 -13.87
C PHE A 331 7.69 -12.96 -14.88
N GLN A 332 8.64 -12.11 -14.46
CA GLN A 332 9.36 -11.25 -15.40
C GLN A 332 10.38 -12.05 -16.20
N ALA A 333 11.05 -13.03 -15.59
CA ALA A 333 11.95 -13.92 -16.30
C ALA A 333 11.22 -14.75 -17.37
N GLU A 334 10.09 -15.37 -17.03
CA GLU A 334 9.28 -16.16 -17.97
C GLU A 334 8.78 -15.28 -19.13
N LEU A 335 8.33 -14.05 -18.87
CA LEU A 335 7.94 -13.12 -19.93
C LEU A 335 9.12 -12.65 -20.78
N THR A 336 10.31 -12.45 -20.18
CA THR A 336 11.51 -12.09 -20.92
C THR A 336 11.96 -13.24 -21.83
N ALA A 337 11.97 -14.48 -21.33
CA ALA A 337 12.28 -15.66 -22.14
C ALA A 337 11.31 -15.82 -23.30
N LEU A 338 10.00 -15.67 -23.05
CA LEU A 338 8.98 -15.70 -24.10
C LEU A 338 9.14 -14.57 -25.12
N HIS A 339 9.48 -13.36 -24.66
CA HIS A 339 9.72 -12.23 -25.54
C HIS A 339 10.87 -12.47 -26.51
N GLU A 340 12.01 -12.94 -26.00
CA GLU A 340 13.18 -13.24 -26.83
C GLU A 340 12.95 -14.45 -27.73
N ALA A 341 12.22 -15.47 -27.27
CA ALA A 341 11.81 -16.61 -28.10
C ALA A 341 10.90 -16.21 -29.26
N VAL A 342 9.94 -15.30 -29.03
CA VAL A 342 9.05 -14.78 -30.08
C VAL A 342 9.82 -13.89 -31.06
N ILE A 343 10.76 -13.07 -30.57
CA ILE A 343 11.68 -12.29 -31.41
C ILE A 343 12.51 -13.24 -32.29
N TYR A 344 13.15 -14.24 -31.69
CA TYR A 344 13.92 -15.25 -32.42
C TYR A 344 13.08 -15.92 -33.49
N ALA A 345 11.88 -16.40 -33.13
CA ALA A 345 10.97 -17.07 -34.06
C ALA A 345 10.53 -16.15 -35.21
N SER A 346 10.34 -14.85 -34.96
CA SER A 346 9.92 -13.88 -35.98
C SER A 346 10.98 -13.63 -37.06
N HIS A 347 12.27 -13.78 -36.74
CA HIS A 347 13.39 -13.63 -37.68
C HIS A 347 13.65 -14.88 -38.52
N LEU A 348 13.00 -16.01 -38.23
CA LEU A 348 13.15 -17.23 -39.04
C LEU A 348 12.48 -17.09 -40.41
N PRO A 349 12.95 -17.82 -41.44
CA PRO A 349 12.33 -17.82 -42.76
C PRO A 349 10.83 -18.17 -42.71
N ASN A 350 10.03 -17.52 -43.57
CA ASN A 350 8.56 -17.61 -43.56
C ASN A 350 7.96 -19.01 -43.76
N HIS A 351 8.74 -19.98 -44.23
CA HIS A 351 8.29 -21.36 -44.44
C HIS A 351 8.26 -22.19 -43.15
N ASN A 352 8.89 -21.74 -42.07
CA ASN A 352 8.96 -22.51 -40.82
C ASN A 352 7.83 -22.12 -39.87
N THR A 353 7.01 -23.12 -39.49
CA THR A 353 6.07 -22.98 -38.38
C THR A 353 6.83 -23.18 -37.07
N SER A 354 6.69 -22.24 -36.13
CA SER A 354 7.33 -22.32 -34.82
C SER A 354 6.27 -22.52 -33.75
N ASN A 355 6.50 -23.47 -32.85
CA ASN A 355 5.69 -23.65 -31.66
C ASN A 355 6.54 -23.33 -30.43
N ILE A 356 6.11 -22.35 -29.64
CA ILE A 356 6.76 -21.94 -28.40
C ILE A 356 6.00 -22.56 -27.23
N HIS A 357 6.67 -23.41 -26.49
CA HIS A 357 6.16 -24.11 -25.33
C HIS A 357 6.51 -23.33 -24.07
N VAL A 358 5.47 -23.01 -23.28
CA VAL A 358 5.57 -22.20 -22.07
C VAL A 358 4.84 -22.93 -20.95
N ASP A 359 5.49 -23.10 -19.81
CA ASP A 359 4.88 -23.78 -18.65
C ASP A 359 4.09 -22.84 -17.73
N ASN A 360 4.36 -21.53 -17.78
CA ASN A 360 3.56 -20.53 -17.10
C ASN A 360 2.35 -20.02 -17.91
N ARG A 361 1.16 -20.51 -17.54
CA ARG A 361 -0.12 -20.02 -18.08
C ARG A 361 -0.32 -18.52 -17.93
N ALA A 362 0.17 -17.90 -16.85
CA ALA A 362 0.00 -16.46 -16.64
C ALA A 362 0.74 -15.64 -17.70
N SER A 363 1.92 -16.10 -18.15
CA SER A 363 2.69 -15.46 -19.23
C SER A 363 1.93 -15.53 -20.56
N ILE A 364 1.33 -16.69 -20.87
CA ILE A 364 0.51 -16.87 -22.07
C ILE A 364 -0.74 -15.97 -22.02
N MET A 365 -1.48 -15.99 -20.92
CA MET A 365 -2.68 -15.16 -20.73
C MET A 365 -2.38 -13.66 -20.82
N ALA A 366 -1.24 -13.22 -20.26
CA ALA A 366 -0.82 -11.83 -20.34
C ALA A 366 -0.48 -11.43 -21.79
N SER A 367 0.17 -12.32 -22.53
CA SER A 367 0.68 -12.07 -23.89
C SER A 367 -0.37 -12.27 -24.99
N SER A 368 -1.45 -13.00 -24.72
CA SER A 368 -2.60 -13.14 -25.64
C SER A 368 -3.65 -12.05 -25.45
N ASN A 369 -3.58 -11.27 -24.36
CA ASN A 369 -4.53 -10.22 -24.05
C ASN A 369 -4.08 -8.85 -24.60
N SER A 370 -4.76 -8.36 -25.63
CA SER A 370 -4.52 -7.03 -26.22
C SER A 370 -4.69 -5.86 -25.24
N LYS A 371 -5.41 -6.08 -24.12
CA LYS A 371 -5.65 -5.09 -23.06
C LYS A 371 -4.69 -5.20 -21.88
N THR A 372 -3.68 -6.06 -21.96
CA THR A 372 -2.69 -6.23 -20.88
C THR A 372 -2.04 -4.90 -20.50
N THR A 373 -1.78 -4.68 -19.21
CA THR A 373 -1.06 -3.49 -18.73
C THR A 373 0.45 -3.69 -18.67
N ASN A 374 0.94 -4.90 -18.97
CA ASN A 374 2.36 -5.22 -18.97
C ASN A 374 2.97 -4.88 -20.35
N GLU A 375 4.03 -4.07 -20.35
CA GLU A 375 4.65 -3.58 -21.60
C GLU A 375 5.31 -4.70 -22.41
N THR A 376 6.03 -5.62 -21.77
CA THR A 376 6.65 -6.78 -22.43
C THR A 376 5.59 -7.67 -23.06
N ALA A 377 4.50 -7.94 -22.35
CA ALA A 377 3.38 -8.72 -22.88
C ALA A 377 2.71 -8.05 -24.09
N ARG A 378 2.61 -6.70 -24.11
CA ARG A 378 2.15 -5.96 -25.30
C ARG A 378 3.09 -6.11 -26.50
N LYS A 379 4.40 -6.10 -26.27
CA LYS A 379 5.39 -6.33 -27.33
C LYS A 379 5.25 -7.74 -27.91
N ILE A 380 5.13 -8.75 -27.04
CA ILE A 380 4.85 -10.14 -27.45
C ILE A 380 3.56 -10.21 -28.29
N PHE A 381 2.46 -9.63 -27.79
CA PHE A 381 1.18 -9.63 -28.49
C PHE A 381 1.30 -9.05 -29.91
N LYS A 382 2.00 -7.91 -30.07
CA LYS A 382 2.21 -7.29 -31.38
C LYS A 382 3.01 -8.17 -32.33
N ILE A 383 4.09 -8.79 -31.85
CA ILE A 383 4.91 -9.68 -32.69
C ILE A 383 4.10 -10.90 -33.11
N LEU A 384 3.34 -11.51 -32.21
CA LEU A 384 2.45 -12.63 -32.52
C LEU A 384 1.38 -12.23 -33.54
N LEU A 385 0.77 -11.05 -33.40
CA LEU A 385 -0.23 -10.54 -34.33
C LEU A 385 0.33 -10.40 -35.76
N SER A 386 1.55 -9.88 -35.89
CA SER A 386 2.24 -9.75 -37.18
C SER A 386 2.78 -11.08 -37.73
N ASN A 387 2.86 -12.13 -36.91
CA ASN A 387 3.43 -13.43 -37.28
C ASN A 387 2.47 -14.59 -36.95
N PRO A 388 1.40 -14.81 -37.74
CA PRO A 388 0.42 -15.86 -37.48
C PRO A 388 0.96 -17.31 -37.52
N ARG A 389 2.20 -17.50 -38.00
CA ARG A 389 2.92 -18.78 -38.04
C ARG A 389 3.54 -19.18 -36.70
N ILE A 390 3.71 -18.22 -35.78
CA ILE A 390 4.24 -18.48 -34.44
C ILE A 390 3.07 -18.87 -33.55
N LYS A 391 3.09 -20.11 -33.07
CA LYS A 391 2.13 -20.62 -32.09
C LYS A 391 2.74 -20.62 -30.70
N VAL A 392 1.92 -20.40 -29.68
CA VAL A 392 2.32 -20.52 -28.27
C VAL A 392 1.42 -21.56 -27.61
N SER A 393 2.03 -22.60 -27.05
CA SER A 393 1.32 -23.71 -26.41
C SER A 393 1.74 -23.82 -24.95
N TRP A 394 0.76 -24.08 -24.09
CA TRP A 394 1.06 -24.41 -22.71
C TRP A 394 1.61 -25.84 -22.61
N VAL A 395 2.63 -26.04 -21.79
CA VAL A 395 3.13 -27.38 -21.44
C VAL A 395 3.14 -27.54 -19.94
N LYS A 396 3.02 -28.77 -19.47
CA LYS A 396 3.05 -29.05 -18.03
C LYS A 396 4.49 -28.97 -17.48
N ALA A 397 4.68 -28.16 -16.44
CA ALA A 397 5.94 -28.12 -15.70
C ALA A 397 6.26 -29.48 -15.04
N HIS A 398 7.54 -29.87 -15.05
CA HIS A 398 8.06 -31.09 -14.39
C HIS A 398 7.36 -32.40 -14.80
N ALA A 399 6.96 -32.50 -16.07
CA ALA A 399 6.29 -33.69 -16.62
C ALA A 399 7.23 -34.65 -17.38
N GLY A 400 8.55 -34.43 -17.39
CA GLY A 400 9.48 -35.21 -18.21
C GLY A 400 9.71 -34.65 -19.62
N ASN A 401 9.20 -33.45 -19.91
CA ASN A 401 9.35 -32.83 -21.22
C ASN A 401 10.80 -32.37 -21.43
N ILE A 402 11.49 -33.02 -22.38
CA ILE A 402 12.91 -32.80 -22.67
C ILE A 402 13.25 -31.33 -22.95
N GLY A 403 12.31 -30.59 -23.56
CA GLY A 403 12.39 -29.16 -23.82
C GLY A 403 12.35 -28.30 -22.57
N ASN A 404 11.34 -28.52 -21.74
CA ASN A 404 11.15 -27.76 -20.50
C ASN A 404 12.29 -28.04 -19.52
N GLU A 405 12.68 -29.31 -19.37
CA GLU A 405 13.80 -29.71 -18.51
C GLU A 405 15.12 -29.13 -18.99
N ARG A 406 15.33 -29.02 -20.31
CA ARG A 406 16.50 -28.35 -20.87
C ARG A 406 16.49 -26.85 -20.58
N ALA A 407 15.34 -26.18 -20.71
CA ALA A 407 15.22 -24.76 -20.36
C ALA A 407 15.47 -24.53 -18.87
N ASP A 408 14.91 -25.36 -17.98
CA ASP A 408 15.18 -25.39 -16.54
C ASP A 408 16.68 -25.56 -16.25
N GLN A 409 17.35 -26.49 -16.93
CA GLN A 409 18.78 -26.73 -16.76
C GLN A 409 19.61 -25.55 -17.27
N LEU A 410 19.24 -24.94 -18.39
CA LEU A 410 19.87 -23.72 -18.89
C LEU A 410 19.71 -22.57 -17.89
N ALA A 411 18.57 -22.47 -17.21
CA ALA A 411 18.40 -21.53 -16.11
C ALA A 411 19.47 -21.80 -15.05
N LYS A 412 19.64 -23.04 -14.58
CA LYS A 412 20.64 -23.38 -13.56
C LYS A 412 22.06 -23.04 -14.01
N ASP A 413 22.44 -23.39 -15.23
CA ASP A 413 23.78 -23.15 -15.78
C ASP A 413 24.10 -21.65 -15.96
N ALA A 414 23.10 -20.86 -16.39
CA ALA A 414 23.20 -19.41 -16.59
C ALA A 414 23.41 -18.62 -15.29
N THR A 415 23.26 -19.24 -14.13
CA THR A 415 23.53 -18.62 -12.84
C THR A 415 24.96 -18.07 -12.75
N GLN A 416 25.93 -18.79 -13.35
CA GLN A 416 27.36 -18.46 -13.32
C GLN A 416 27.83 -17.73 -14.60
N HIS A 417 27.18 -17.96 -15.75
CA HIS A 417 27.66 -17.53 -17.07
C HIS A 417 26.65 -16.70 -17.88
N GLY A 418 25.45 -16.44 -17.36
CA GLY A 418 24.40 -15.70 -18.06
C GLY A 418 24.79 -14.25 -18.32
N GLN A 419 24.55 -13.78 -19.54
CA GLN A 419 24.79 -12.37 -19.88
C GLN A 419 23.81 -11.46 -19.13
N PRO A 420 24.26 -10.31 -18.60
CA PRO A 420 23.38 -9.39 -17.90
C PRO A 420 22.33 -8.80 -18.84
N TYR A 421 21.06 -8.89 -18.46
CA TYR A 421 19.93 -8.37 -19.22
C TYR A 421 19.37 -7.10 -18.56
N SER A 422 19.89 -5.94 -18.98
CA SER A 422 19.55 -4.64 -18.38
C SER A 422 18.22 -4.03 -18.85
N HIS A 423 17.51 -4.64 -19.81
CA HIS A 423 16.28 -4.07 -20.36
C HIS A 423 15.05 -4.29 -19.46
N THR A 424 15.12 -5.22 -18.51
CA THR A 424 13.98 -5.53 -17.62
C THR A 424 13.99 -4.63 -16.39
N LYS A 425 12.99 -3.75 -16.29
CA LYS A 425 12.80 -2.84 -15.15
C LYS A 425 12.39 -3.57 -13.86
N LEU A 426 12.63 -2.93 -12.73
CA LEU A 426 12.31 -3.43 -11.40
C LEU A 426 10.78 -3.46 -11.16
N PRO A 427 10.25 -4.53 -10.57
CA PRO A 427 8.81 -4.75 -10.48
C PRO A 427 8.19 -3.99 -9.30
N LYS A 428 6.88 -3.73 -9.35
CA LYS A 428 6.13 -3.07 -8.26
C LYS A 428 6.30 -3.75 -6.89
N PRO A 429 6.26 -5.09 -6.76
CA PRO A 429 6.55 -5.78 -5.50
C PRO A 429 7.91 -5.44 -4.90
N TYR A 430 8.96 -5.21 -5.70
CA TYR A 430 10.30 -4.87 -5.20
C TYR A 430 10.26 -3.56 -4.41
N ILE A 431 9.86 -2.45 -5.04
CA ILE A 431 9.85 -1.15 -4.36
C ILE A 431 8.88 -1.12 -3.18
N LYS A 432 7.76 -1.83 -3.29
CA LYS A 432 6.81 -1.98 -2.19
C LYS A 432 7.41 -2.78 -1.03
N GLY A 433 8.20 -3.80 -1.32
CA GLY A 433 8.95 -4.60 -0.35
C GLY A 433 10.03 -3.78 0.36
N LEU A 434 10.84 -3.06 -0.42
CA LEU A 434 11.91 -2.18 0.09
C LEU A 434 11.37 -1.13 1.07
N LEU A 435 10.34 -0.37 0.66
CA LEU A 435 9.74 0.66 1.50
C LEU A 435 9.08 0.07 2.76
N ARG A 436 8.52 -1.14 2.66
CA ARG A 436 7.93 -1.83 3.81
C ARG A 436 8.99 -2.32 4.80
N LYS A 437 10.12 -2.85 4.30
CA LYS A 437 11.26 -3.26 5.12
C LYS A 437 11.76 -2.08 5.95
N ARG A 438 11.96 -0.92 5.30
CA ARG A 438 12.34 0.32 5.99
C ARG A 438 11.32 0.75 7.04
N MET A 439 10.03 0.72 6.73
CA MET A 439 8.98 1.03 7.71
C MET A 439 9.04 0.10 8.93
N LEU A 440 9.30 -1.20 8.72
CA LEU A 440 9.47 -2.18 9.79
C LEU A 440 10.73 -1.91 10.63
N GLU A 441 11.85 -1.53 10.01
CA GLU A 441 13.09 -1.15 10.71
C GLU A 441 12.91 0.12 11.57
N GLU A 442 12.23 1.15 11.01
CA GLU A 442 11.87 2.36 11.75
C GLU A 442 10.95 2.03 12.94
N TRP A 443 9.94 1.16 12.73
CA TRP A 443 9.05 0.72 13.80
C TRP A 443 9.79 -0.11 14.86
N GLN A 444 10.65 -1.04 14.45
CA GLN A 444 11.45 -1.88 15.36
C GLN A 444 12.39 -1.03 16.22
N THR A 445 13.01 -0.01 15.64
CA THR A 445 13.88 0.94 16.35
C THR A 445 13.06 1.72 17.39
N SER A 446 11.89 2.23 17.00
CA SER A 446 10.99 2.91 17.94
C SER A 446 10.47 1.97 19.04
N TRP A 447 10.27 0.69 18.75
CA TRP A 447 9.83 -0.29 19.74
C TRP A 447 10.93 -0.66 20.73
N LYS A 448 12.17 -0.83 20.25
CA LYS A 448 13.34 -1.10 21.09
C LYS A 448 13.64 0.08 22.02
N ASN A 449 13.66 1.30 21.49
CA ASN A 449 14.08 2.50 22.22
C ASN A 449 12.95 3.18 23.00
N GLY A 450 11.70 2.75 22.80
CA GLY A 450 10.56 3.30 23.51
C GLY A 450 10.59 3.01 25.02
N ASP A 451 9.97 3.88 25.80
CA ASP A 451 9.78 3.77 27.25
C ASP A 451 8.44 3.12 27.62
N THR A 452 7.45 3.20 26.73
CA THR A 452 6.11 2.63 26.95
C THR A 452 5.99 1.18 26.50
N GLY A 453 5.07 0.43 27.13
CA GLY A 453 4.74 -0.94 26.72
C GLY A 453 5.79 -2.00 27.08
N ARG A 454 6.75 -1.71 27.97
CA ARG A 454 7.90 -2.60 28.26
C ARG A 454 7.52 -4.01 28.71
N LYS A 455 6.41 -4.18 29.44
CA LYS A 455 5.90 -5.52 29.81
C LYS A 455 5.63 -6.39 28.57
N ILE A 456 5.09 -5.80 27.51
CA ILE A 456 4.88 -6.49 26.24
C ILE A 456 6.18 -6.65 25.46
N TYR A 457 7.08 -5.66 25.49
CA TYR A 457 8.39 -5.75 24.85
C TYR A 457 9.19 -6.97 25.36
N ASN A 458 9.16 -7.22 26.66
CA ASN A 458 9.85 -8.35 27.27
C ASN A 458 9.32 -9.71 26.79
N ILE A 459 8.08 -9.78 26.28
CA ILE A 459 7.48 -10.99 25.73
C ILE A 459 7.66 -11.03 24.20
N MET A 460 7.49 -9.88 23.54
CA MET A 460 7.52 -9.67 22.10
C MET A 460 8.48 -8.54 21.74
N PRO A 461 9.80 -8.81 21.69
CA PRO A 461 10.80 -7.78 21.39
C PRO A 461 10.78 -7.34 19.92
N SER A 462 10.22 -8.17 19.04
CA SER A 462 10.17 -7.94 17.60
C SER A 462 8.77 -7.52 17.14
N VAL A 463 8.70 -6.47 16.32
CA VAL A 463 7.45 -6.03 15.67
C VAL A 463 7.11 -6.91 14.48
N SER A 464 5.83 -7.01 14.14
CA SER A 464 5.34 -7.80 13.02
C SER A 464 4.10 -7.13 12.41
N LEU A 465 3.83 -7.37 11.12
CA LEU A 465 2.55 -6.99 10.49
C LEU A 465 1.47 -8.05 10.65
N ARG A 466 1.81 -9.21 11.22
CA ARG A 466 0.85 -10.27 11.55
C ARG A 466 0.35 -10.06 12.98
N PRO A 467 -0.98 -9.97 13.20
CA PRO A 467 -1.51 -9.91 14.56
C PRO A 467 -1.16 -11.20 15.30
N THR A 468 -0.99 -11.09 16.62
CA THR A 468 -0.92 -12.29 17.47
C THR A 468 -2.29 -12.92 17.62
N ASN A 469 -2.33 -14.20 17.95
CA ASN A 469 -3.58 -14.91 18.29
C ASN A 469 -4.06 -14.59 19.73
N TRP A 470 -3.74 -13.39 20.23
CA TRP A 470 -4.09 -12.96 21.59
C TRP A 470 -5.46 -12.31 21.62
N ILE A 471 -6.32 -12.85 22.47
CA ILE A 471 -7.63 -12.28 22.75
C ILE A 471 -7.55 -11.29 23.92
N ARG A 472 -8.68 -10.65 24.25
CA ARG A 472 -8.77 -9.63 25.30
C ARG A 472 -8.10 -10.06 26.61
N GLU A 473 -8.40 -11.26 27.10
CA GLU A 473 -7.90 -11.79 28.36
C GLU A 473 -6.37 -11.95 28.35
N ASP A 474 -5.82 -12.41 27.22
CA ASP A 474 -4.37 -12.51 27.03
C ASP A 474 -3.74 -11.11 27.13
N VAL A 475 -4.33 -10.11 26.45
CA VAL A 475 -3.86 -8.72 26.49
C VAL A 475 -3.91 -8.14 27.91
N ILE A 476 -5.00 -8.38 28.65
CA ILE A 476 -5.15 -7.92 30.04
C ILE A 476 -4.04 -8.50 30.92
N PHE A 477 -3.83 -9.81 30.83
CA PHE A 477 -2.86 -10.51 31.66
C PHE A 477 -1.42 -10.06 31.36
N PHE A 478 -1.01 -10.13 30.09
CA PHE A 478 0.39 -9.86 29.71
C PHE A 478 0.75 -8.37 29.76
N SER A 479 -0.21 -7.48 29.52
CA SER A 479 0.04 -6.05 29.73
C SER A 479 0.08 -5.70 31.22
N GLN A 480 -0.54 -6.51 32.08
CA GLN A 480 -0.81 -6.20 33.49
C GLN A 480 -1.72 -4.97 33.65
N HIS A 481 -2.54 -4.64 32.65
CA HIS A 481 -3.58 -3.61 32.71
C HIS A 481 -4.94 -4.29 32.83
N GLY A 482 -5.44 -4.42 34.06
CA GLY A 482 -6.57 -5.30 34.37
C GLY A 482 -7.18 -5.09 35.75
N PRO A 483 -8.08 -5.98 36.17
CA PRO A 483 -8.68 -5.96 37.51
C PRO A 483 -7.71 -6.53 38.57
N PHE A 484 -6.44 -6.09 38.55
CA PHE A 484 -5.42 -6.55 39.49
C PHE A 484 -5.23 -5.49 40.58
N PRO A 485 -5.35 -5.80 41.89
CA PRO A 485 -5.14 -4.83 42.97
C PRO A 485 -3.84 -4.03 42.84
N ALA A 486 -2.72 -4.69 42.50
CA ALA A 486 -1.44 -4.01 42.28
C ALA A 486 -1.50 -2.97 41.13
N TYR A 487 -2.26 -3.27 40.08
CA TYR A 487 -2.52 -2.32 39.00
C TYR A 487 -3.45 -1.19 39.47
N LEU A 488 -4.52 -1.50 40.21
CA LEU A 488 -5.51 -0.51 40.66
C LEU A 488 -4.86 0.51 41.61
N LYS A 489 -4.03 0.07 42.55
CA LYS A 489 -3.25 0.96 43.43
C LYS A 489 -2.31 1.88 42.67
N ARG A 490 -1.56 1.33 41.70
CA ARG A 490 -0.67 2.14 40.83
C ARG A 490 -1.41 3.23 40.05
N PHE A 491 -2.70 3.04 39.77
CA PHE A 491 -3.55 4.01 39.06
C PHE A 491 -4.46 4.82 40.01
N HIS A 492 -4.26 4.76 41.32
CA HIS A 492 -5.05 5.46 42.34
C HIS A 492 -6.56 5.15 42.24
N LEU A 493 -6.89 3.90 41.92
CA LEU A 493 -8.26 3.37 41.88
C LEU A 493 -8.59 2.51 43.11
N SER A 494 -7.59 2.26 43.95
CA SER A 494 -7.69 1.54 45.23
C SER A 494 -6.51 1.92 46.11
N ASP A 495 -6.69 1.87 47.42
CA ASP A 495 -5.63 2.14 48.40
C ASP A 495 -4.71 0.93 48.66
N SER A 496 -5.15 -0.28 48.25
CA SER A 496 -4.46 -1.54 48.52
C SER A 496 -4.06 -2.29 47.25
N ASP A 497 -2.85 -2.84 47.24
CA ASP A 497 -2.35 -3.77 46.24
C ASP A 497 -2.52 -5.23 46.65
N TYR A 498 -3.10 -5.49 47.81
CA TYR A 498 -3.35 -6.84 48.30
C TYR A 498 -4.58 -7.46 47.63
N CYS A 499 -4.46 -8.75 47.33
CA CYS A 499 -5.56 -9.64 47.04
C CYS A 499 -6.28 -10.00 48.35
N SER A 500 -7.55 -10.36 48.27
CA SER A 500 -8.36 -10.85 49.40
C SER A 500 -7.81 -12.11 50.07
N CYS A 501 -6.83 -12.79 49.47
CA CYS A 501 -6.11 -13.90 50.09
C CYS A 501 -4.84 -13.48 50.87
N GLY A 502 -4.55 -12.18 50.95
CA GLY A 502 -3.40 -11.63 51.67
C GLY A 502 -2.10 -11.47 50.86
N GLY A 503 -2.01 -12.02 49.65
CA GLY A 503 -0.87 -11.82 48.75
C GLY A 503 -0.95 -10.53 47.93
N ILE A 504 0.14 -10.11 47.29
CA ILE A 504 0.11 -8.95 46.36
C ILE A 504 -0.65 -9.35 45.09
N GLY A 505 -1.74 -8.66 44.79
CA GLY A 505 -2.66 -8.94 43.69
C GLY A 505 -2.10 -8.60 42.32
N THR A 506 -1.04 -9.30 41.88
CA THR A 506 -0.45 -9.22 40.54
C THR A 506 -0.98 -10.33 39.62
N ALA A 507 -0.83 -10.16 38.31
CA ALA A 507 -1.17 -11.21 37.33
C ALA A 507 -0.42 -12.53 37.62
N LEU A 508 0.86 -12.46 38.03
CA LEU A 508 1.66 -13.63 38.37
C LEU A 508 1.09 -14.34 39.60
N HIS A 509 0.76 -13.60 40.65
CA HIS A 509 0.15 -14.15 41.87
C HIS A 509 -1.13 -14.95 41.56
N TYR A 510 -2.04 -14.39 40.75
CA TYR A 510 -3.25 -15.11 40.33
C TYR A 510 -2.96 -16.34 39.45
N ALA A 511 -1.83 -16.38 38.77
CA ALA A 511 -1.46 -17.50 37.93
C ALA A 511 -0.72 -18.62 38.67
N THR A 512 -0.19 -18.37 39.87
CA THR A 512 0.75 -19.31 40.51
C THR A 512 0.53 -19.56 42.00
N GLU A 513 -0.26 -18.73 42.69
CA GLU A 513 -0.32 -18.75 44.16
C GLU A 513 -1.73 -18.53 44.74
N CYS A 514 -2.53 -17.69 44.12
CA CYS A 514 -3.80 -17.26 44.70
C CYS A 514 -4.75 -18.44 44.94
N ILE A 515 -5.25 -18.58 46.17
CA ILE A 515 -6.17 -19.67 46.56
C ILE A 515 -7.46 -19.68 45.75
N TYR A 516 -7.91 -18.51 45.27
CA TYR A 516 -9.15 -18.39 44.49
C TYR A 516 -9.01 -18.86 43.05
N THR A 517 -7.78 -19.11 42.57
CA THR A 517 -7.51 -19.46 41.17
C THR A 517 -6.76 -20.77 41.01
N VAL A 518 -6.76 -21.64 42.04
CA VAL A 518 -6.02 -22.92 42.09
C VAL A 518 -6.25 -23.79 40.86
N SER A 519 -7.49 -23.86 40.36
CA SER A 519 -7.87 -24.64 39.17
C SER A 519 -7.09 -24.28 37.90
N TRP A 520 -6.49 -23.09 37.83
CA TRP A 520 -5.73 -22.61 36.68
C TRP A 520 -4.25 -22.37 36.98
N HIS A 521 -3.76 -22.82 38.14
CA HIS A 521 -2.38 -22.60 38.51
C HIS A 521 -1.40 -23.19 37.49
N MET A 522 -0.31 -22.48 37.35
CA MET A 522 0.89 -22.85 36.62
C MET A 522 2.06 -22.84 37.59
N ARG A 523 3.11 -23.61 37.28
CA ARG A 523 4.30 -23.67 38.13
C ARG A 523 4.90 -22.28 38.31
N LYS A 524 5.05 -21.83 39.55
CA LYS A 524 5.70 -20.56 39.88
C LYS A 524 7.14 -20.55 39.35
N PRO A 525 7.56 -19.52 38.60
CA PRO A 525 8.94 -19.39 38.19
C PRO A 525 9.82 -18.97 39.37
N ALA A 526 11.10 -19.35 39.35
CA ALA A 526 12.08 -18.66 40.19
C ALA A 526 12.24 -17.20 39.71
N PRO A 527 12.58 -16.25 40.60
CA PRO A 527 12.56 -14.81 40.26
C PRO A 527 13.38 -14.43 39.03
N ASN A 528 14.51 -15.10 38.80
CA ASN A 528 15.39 -14.88 37.65
C ASN A 528 14.86 -15.43 36.32
N PHE A 529 13.78 -16.23 36.33
CA PHE A 529 13.18 -16.84 35.15
C PHE A 529 11.75 -16.34 34.86
N GLU A 530 11.31 -15.26 35.50
CA GLU A 530 9.95 -14.72 35.30
C GLU A 530 9.71 -14.32 33.84
N GLN A 531 10.71 -13.74 33.18
CA GLN A 531 10.56 -13.30 31.78
C GLN A 531 10.47 -14.50 30.81
N GLU A 532 11.33 -15.50 30.96
CA GLU A 532 11.30 -16.75 30.19
C GLU A 532 9.98 -17.48 30.42
N TRP A 533 9.49 -17.48 31.65
CA TRP A 533 8.20 -18.04 32.00
C TRP A 533 7.06 -17.31 31.27
N LEU A 534 7.04 -15.97 31.29
CA LEU A 534 6.03 -15.18 30.56
C LEU A 534 6.06 -15.46 29.06
N LYS A 535 7.25 -15.56 28.45
CA LYS A 535 7.41 -15.92 27.02
C LYS A 535 6.84 -17.31 26.72
N ARG A 536 7.16 -18.31 27.54
CA ARG A 536 6.65 -19.69 27.38
C ARG A 536 5.13 -19.73 27.52
N VAL A 537 4.59 -19.05 28.53
CA VAL A 537 3.16 -18.97 28.79
C VAL A 537 2.42 -18.24 27.65
N ALA A 538 2.99 -17.15 27.12
CA ALA A 538 2.45 -16.41 25.99
C ALA A 538 2.38 -17.22 24.68
N ASN A 539 3.37 -18.09 24.44
CA ASN A 539 3.47 -18.88 23.22
C ASN A 539 2.71 -20.22 23.32
N ASN A 540 2.34 -20.67 24.53
CA ASN A 540 1.62 -21.92 24.73
C ASN A 540 0.09 -21.71 24.80
N LEU A 541 -0.68 -22.39 23.95
CA LEU A 541 -2.14 -22.24 23.92
C LEU A 541 -2.82 -22.71 25.20
N PHE A 542 -2.38 -23.83 25.78
CA PHE A 542 -2.95 -24.39 27.01
C PHE A 542 -2.71 -23.48 28.21
N SER A 543 -1.50 -22.92 28.35
CA SER A 543 -1.20 -21.90 29.36
C SER A 543 -2.06 -20.65 29.20
N ARG A 544 -2.31 -20.22 27.95
CA ARG A 544 -3.23 -19.10 27.69
C ARG A 544 -4.68 -19.44 27.99
N GLN A 545 -5.13 -20.68 27.77
CA GLN A 545 -6.48 -21.12 28.20
C GLN A 545 -6.65 -21.01 29.72
N LYS A 546 -5.62 -21.37 30.50
CA LYS A 546 -5.61 -21.14 31.96
C LYS A 546 -5.71 -19.66 32.31
N ILE A 547 -4.89 -18.81 31.68
CA ILE A 547 -4.97 -17.34 31.85
C ILE A 547 -6.38 -16.82 31.55
N ARG A 548 -6.97 -17.24 30.44
CA ARG A 548 -8.32 -16.82 30.03
C ARG A 548 -9.35 -17.23 31.08
N GLY A 549 -9.22 -18.44 31.64
CA GLY A 549 -10.03 -18.90 32.76
C GLY A 549 -9.92 -18.00 33.99
N ILE A 550 -8.69 -17.66 34.40
CA ILE A 550 -8.43 -16.74 35.52
C ILE A 550 -9.11 -15.38 35.29
N ILE A 551 -8.88 -14.75 34.14
CA ILE A 551 -9.43 -13.41 33.86
C ILE A 551 -10.96 -13.42 33.79
N LYS A 552 -11.56 -14.47 33.20
CA LYS A 552 -13.02 -14.63 33.18
C LYS A 552 -13.58 -14.81 34.59
N PHE A 553 -12.98 -15.72 35.37
CA PHE A 553 -13.36 -15.96 36.76
C PHE A 553 -13.30 -14.69 37.60
N MET A 554 -12.24 -13.90 37.48
CA MET A 554 -12.12 -12.59 38.15
C MET A 554 -13.18 -11.59 37.70
N SER A 555 -13.53 -11.58 36.41
CA SER A 555 -14.54 -10.67 35.87
C SER A 555 -15.97 -11.04 36.28
N GLU A 556 -16.26 -12.32 36.44
CA GLU A 556 -17.57 -12.85 36.88
C GLU A 556 -17.72 -12.72 38.40
N ASN A 557 -16.64 -12.90 39.15
CA ASN A 557 -16.63 -12.90 40.61
C ASN A 557 -15.97 -11.66 41.22
N ARG A 558 -16.25 -10.48 40.66
CA ARG A 558 -15.58 -9.22 41.09
C ARG A 558 -15.68 -8.93 42.59
N HIS A 559 -16.75 -9.37 43.25
CA HIS A 559 -16.95 -9.19 44.68
C HIS A 559 -15.86 -9.90 45.50
N LEU A 560 -15.33 -11.04 45.04
CA LEU A 560 -14.25 -11.77 45.71
C LEU A 560 -12.89 -11.08 45.60
N PHE A 561 -12.70 -10.27 44.55
CA PHE A 561 -11.40 -9.69 44.19
C PHE A 561 -11.33 -8.17 44.39
N ARG A 562 -12.37 -7.57 44.99
CA ARG A 562 -12.29 -6.20 45.46
C ARG A 562 -11.42 -6.16 46.72
N PRO A 563 -10.48 -5.21 46.82
CA PRO A 563 -9.81 -4.95 48.09
C PRO A 563 -10.86 -4.56 49.14
N PRO A 564 -10.68 -4.97 50.41
CA PRO A 564 -11.59 -4.65 51.51
C PRO A 564 -11.77 -3.15 51.71
#